data_AF-A0A8S0H769-F1
#
_entry.id   AF-A0A8S0H769-F1
#
_cell.length_a   1.000
_cell.length_b   1.000
_cell.length_c   1.000
_cell.angle_alpha   90.00
_cell.angle_beta   90.00
_cell.angle_gamma   90.00
#
_symmetry.space_group_name_H-M   'P 1'
#
loop_
_entity.id
_entity.type
_entity.pdbx_description
1 polymer ?
#
loop_
_entity_poly.entity_id
_entity_poly.type
_entity_poly.pdbx_seq_one_letter_code
_entity_poly.pdbx_strand_id
1 'polypeptide(L)'
;MRVWFLSAGLALMCMAQNAAAGTVLIVGDSISAAFGLDTRQGWVALLEKRLKDQGFTDRVVNASVSGDTSAGGQARLPALLAEHKPEVVILELGGNDGLRGQPPRQLQQNLASMIDSSQARVPRCCF
;
A
#
# COMPACT_ATOMS: atom_id res chain seq x y z
N MET A 1 -34.57 36.01 13.76
CA MET A 1 -34.60 35.19 12.52
C MET A 1 -33.22 35.01 11.86
N ARG A 2 -32.23 35.91 12.02
CA ARG A 2 -30.88 35.79 11.40
C ARG A 2 -29.94 34.73 12.01
N VAL A 3 -30.19 34.26 13.23
CA VAL A 3 -29.30 33.29 13.91
C VAL A 3 -29.53 31.86 13.42
N TRP A 4 -30.74 31.53 12.96
CA TRP A 4 -31.10 30.18 12.52
C TRP A 4 -30.42 29.77 11.20
N PHE A 5 -30.12 30.72 10.32
CA PHE A 5 -29.38 30.47 9.07
C PHE A 5 -27.89 30.19 9.31
N LEU A 6 -27.28 30.80 10.33
CA LEU A 6 -25.88 30.56 10.71
C LEU A 6 -25.68 29.17 11.33
N SER A 7 -26.66 28.70 12.12
CA SER A 7 -26.64 27.36 12.73
C SER A 7 -26.81 26.23 11.70
N ALA A 8 -27.65 26.44 10.67
CA ALA A 8 -27.84 25.46 9.60
C ALA A 8 -26.60 25.30 8.70
N GLY A 9 -25.87 26.40 8.43
CA GLY A 9 -24.63 26.36 7.65
C GLY A 9 -23.49 25.62 8.36
N LEU A 10 -23.39 25.76 9.69
CA LEU A 10 -22.38 25.07 10.50
C LEU A 10 -22.66 23.56 10.60
N ALA A 11 -23.94 23.16 10.67
CA ALA A 11 -24.34 21.75 10.69
C ALA A 11 -24.02 21.02 9.37
N LEU A 12 -24.09 21.70 8.22
CA LEU A 12 -23.71 21.12 6.92
C LEU A 12 -22.21 20.85 6.79
N MET A 13 -21.35 21.69 7.38
CA MET A 13 -19.89 21.50 7.33
C MET A 13 -19.42 20.30 8.18
N CYS A 14 -20.17 19.94 9.23
CA CYS A 14 -19.84 18.76 10.05
C CYS A 14 -20.21 17.42 9.39
N MET A 15 -21.05 17.41 8.35
CA MET A 15 -21.42 16.17 7.63
C MET A 15 -20.51 15.84 6.45
N ALA A 16 -19.54 16.70 6.14
CA ALA A 16 -18.62 16.52 5.00
C ALA A 16 -17.28 15.87 5.38
N GLN A 17 -17.21 15.12 6.50
CA GLN A 17 -16.11 14.20 6.73
C GLN A 17 -16.31 12.92 5.91
N ASN A 18 -16.27 13.05 4.59
CA ASN A 18 -15.96 11.88 3.76
C ASN A 18 -14.50 11.54 4.06
N ALA A 19 -14.26 10.42 4.74
CA ALA A 19 -12.95 9.80 4.73
C ALA A 19 -12.60 9.57 3.25
N ALA A 20 -11.63 10.33 2.73
CA ALA A 20 -11.20 10.18 1.36
C ALA A 20 -10.70 8.74 1.17
N ALA A 21 -11.10 8.10 0.07
CA ALA A 21 -10.63 6.76 -0.27
C ALA A 21 -9.11 6.77 -0.40
N GLY A 22 -8.42 6.06 0.49
CA GLY A 22 -6.97 5.92 0.47
C GLY A 22 -6.49 4.95 -0.61
N THR A 23 -5.17 4.85 -0.77
CA THR A 23 -4.55 3.81 -1.60
C THR A 23 -3.61 2.95 -0.75
N VAL A 24 -3.79 1.64 -0.82
CA VAL A 24 -2.89 0.63 -0.25
C VAL A 24 -2.03 0.08 -1.38
N LEU A 25 -0.72 0.32 -1.35
CA LEU A 25 0.23 -0.16 -2.33
C LEU A 25 0.95 -1.41 -1.81
N ILE A 26 0.92 -2.50 -2.57
CA ILE A 26 1.65 -3.73 -2.28
C ILE A 26 2.86 -3.81 -3.21
N VAL A 27 4.05 -3.85 -2.64
CA VAL A 27 5.30 -4.09 -3.37
C VAL A 27 5.85 -5.43 -2.89
N GLY A 28 5.57 -6.49 -3.65
CA GLY A 28 6.01 -7.83 -3.27
C GLY A 28 6.52 -8.69 -4.42
N ASP A 29 6.67 -9.99 -4.14
CA ASP A 29 7.14 -10.95 -5.12
C ASP A 29 6.02 -11.86 -5.69
N SER A 30 6.38 -13.06 -6.13
CA SER A 30 5.47 -14.13 -6.53
C SER A 30 4.33 -14.41 -5.55
N ILE A 31 4.55 -14.33 -4.24
CA ILE A 31 3.54 -14.62 -3.21
C ILE A 31 2.38 -13.62 -3.35
N SER A 32 2.72 -12.34 -3.43
CA SER A 32 1.75 -11.27 -3.61
C SER A 32 1.22 -11.16 -5.05
N ALA A 33 1.97 -11.66 -6.04
CA ALA A 33 1.52 -11.77 -7.43
C ALA A 33 0.57 -12.97 -7.68
N ALA A 34 0.27 -13.79 -6.66
CA ALA A 34 -0.54 -15.01 -6.78
C ALA A 34 0.01 -16.03 -7.78
N PHE A 35 1.34 -16.19 -7.83
CA PHE A 35 1.98 -17.12 -8.76
C PHE A 35 1.49 -18.56 -8.57
N GLY A 36 1.04 -19.19 -9.66
CA GLY A 36 0.52 -20.55 -9.66
C GLY A 36 -0.96 -20.68 -9.23
N LEU A 37 -1.66 -19.56 -9.01
CA LEU A 37 -3.07 -19.51 -8.62
C LEU A 37 -3.88 -18.64 -9.59
N ASP A 38 -5.20 -18.73 -9.52
CA ASP A 38 -6.07 -17.68 -10.07
C ASP A 38 -5.82 -16.39 -9.26
N THR A 39 -5.58 -15.27 -9.94
CA THR A 39 -5.25 -14.00 -9.28
C THR A 39 -6.33 -13.52 -8.31
N ARG A 40 -7.59 -13.94 -8.50
CA ARG A 40 -8.71 -13.64 -7.59
C ARG A 40 -8.62 -14.41 -6.27
N GLN A 41 -7.84 -15.48 -6.21
CA GLN A 41 -7.58 -16.27 -5.01
C GLN A 41 -6.34 -15.78 -4.25
N GLY A 42 -5.54 -14.90 -4.85
CA GLY A 42 -4.38 -14.31 -4.19
C GLY A 42 -4.76 -13.45 -2.99
N TRP A 43 -3.89 -13.40 -1.98
CA TRP A 43 -4.17 -12.70 -0.72
C TRP A 43 -4.45 -11.20 -0.93
N VAL A 44 -3.84 -10.57 -1.94
CA VAL A 44 -4.08 -9.16 -2.27
C VAL A 44 -5.52 -8.93 -2.77
N ALA A 45 -6.03 -9.83 -3.60
CA ALA A 45 -7.42 -9.78 -4.07
C ALA A 45 -8.41 -10.07 -2.93
N LEU A 46 -8.07 -11.02 -2.05
CA LEU A 46 -8.86 -11.32 -0.85
C LEU A 46 -8.85 -10.16 0.16
N LEU A 47 -7.73 -9.45 0.28
CA LEU A 47 -7.61 -8.22 1.08
C LEU A 47 -8.53 -7.14 0.50
N GLU A 48 -8.46 -6.88 -0.81
CA GLU A 48 -9.33 -5.89 -1.47
C GLU A 48 -10.81 -6.22 -1.26
N LYS A 49 -11.19 -7.48 -1.42
CA LYS A 49 -12.55 -7.95 -1.14
C LYS A 49 -12.93 -7.71 0.31
N ARG A 50 -12.07 -8.06 1.27
CA ARG A 50 -12.34 -7.89 2.71
C ARG A 50 -12.52 -6.42 3.08
N LEU A 51 -11.70 -5.52 2.54
CA LEU A 51 -11.81 -4.08 2.77
C LEU A 51 -13.17 -3.56 2.27
N LYS A 52 -13.56 -3.94 1.05
CA LYS A 52 -14.88 -3.63 0.48
C LYS A 52 -16.03 -4.16 1.34
N ASP A 53 -15.95 -5.43 1.75
CA ASP A 53 -16.96 -6.09 2.58
C ASP A 53 -17.10 -5.41 3.97
N GLN A 54 -16.03 -4.77 4.47
CA GLN A 54 -16.02 -4.01 5.72
C GLN A 54 -16.40 -2.53 5.57
N GLY A 55 -16.75 -2.09 4.36
CA GLY A 55 -17.16 -0.71 4.08
C GLY A 55 -16.00 0.28 3.91
N PHE A 56 -14.76 -0.20 3.80
CA PHE A 56 -13.63 0.63 3.42
C PHE A 56 -13.71 0.96 1.92
N THR A 57 -13.36 2.19 1.58
CA THR A 57 -13.33 2.67 0.19
C THR A 57 -11.93 2.67 -0.41
N ASP A 58 -10.94 2.24 0.36
CA ASP A 58 -9.53 2.18 -0.03
C ASP A 58 -9.30 1.33 -1.29
N ARG A 59 -8.49 1.87 -2.21
CA ARG A 59 -8.06 1.17 -3.41
C ARG A 59 -6.81 0.35 -3.11
N VAL A 60 -6.84 -0.93 -3.45
CA VAL A 60 -5.67 -1.81 -3.35
C VAL A 60 -4.92 -1.85 -4.68
N VAL A 61 -3.62 -1.58 -4.66
CA VAL A 61 -2.74 -1.61 -5.83
C VAL A 61 -1.71 -2.71 -5.65
N ASN A 62 -1.81 -3.75 -6.47
CA ASN A 62 -0.84 -4.82 -6.49
C ASN A 62 0.29 -4.51 -7.49
N ALA A 63 1.46 -4.09 -7.00
CA ALA A 63 2.66 -3.81 -7.80
C ALA A 63 3.73 -4.91 -7.66
N SER A 64 3.28 -6.13 -7.33
CA SER A 64 4.14 -7.29 -7.09
C SER A 64 4.61 -7.93 -8.39
N VAL A 65 5.87 -8.40 -8.40
CA VAL A 65 6.50 -9.00 -9.57
C VAL A 65 7.06 -10.36 -9.20
N SER A 66 6.67 -11.42 -9.91
CA SER A 66 7.19 -12.77 -9.62
C SER A 66 8.71 -12.83 -9.82
N GLY A 67 9.40 -13.37 -8.82
CA GLY A 67 10.86 -13.50 -8.83
C GLY A 67 11.64 -12.22 -8.46
N ASP A 68 10.95 -11.17 -8.01
CA ASP A 68 11.60 -9.91 -7.63
C ASP A 68 12.38 -10.04 -6.32
N THR A 69 13.51 -9.34 -6.24
CA THR A 69 14.35 -9.27 -5.03
C THR A 69 14.15 -7.93 -4.33
N SER A 70 14.68 -7.80 -3.11
CA SER A 70 14.69 -6.52 -2.38
C SER A 70 15.34 -5.39 -3.17
N ALA A 71 16.40 -5.68 -3.94
CA ALA A 71 17.05 -4.72 -4.81
C ALA A 71 16.15 -4.26 -5.97
N GLY A 72 15.42 -5.20 -6.60
CA GLY A 72 14.46 -4.91 -7.66
C GLY A 72 13.30 -4.06 -7.16
N GLY A 73 12.73 -4.42 -6.02
CA GLY A 73 11.68 -3.64 -5.36
C GLY A 73 12.13 -2.24 -5.00
N GLN A 74 13.33 -2.09 -4.41
CA GLN A 74 13.89 -0.80 -4.05
C GLN A 74 14.06 0.12 -5.27
N ALA A 75 14.51 -0.42 -6.40
CA ALA A 75 14.69 0.36 -7.63
C ALA A 75 13.36 0.90 -8.20
N ARG A 76 12.26 0.15 -8.05
CA ARG A 76 10.93 0.52 -8.57
C ARG A 76 10.14 1.42 -7.63
N LEU A 77 10.38 1.32 -6.33
CA LEU A 77 9.58 1.98 -5.29
C LEU A 77 9.41 3.51 -5.51
N PRO A 78 10.43 4.31 -5.86
CA PRO A 78 10.26 5.76 -6.03
C PRO A 78 9.21 6.15 -7.08
N ALA A 79 9.16 5.40 -8.19
CA ALA A 79 8.18 5.62 -9.26
C ALA A 79 6.78 5.24 -8.78
N LEU A 80 6.63 4.09 -8.12
CA LEU A 80 5.35 3.63 -7.57
C LEU A 80 4.77 4.60 -6.53
N LEU A 81 5.62 5.14 -5.63
CA LEU A 81 5.21 6.14 -4.65
C LEU A 81 4.75 7.44 -5.31
N ALA A 82 5.43 7.89 -6.37
CA ALA A 82 5.07 9.09 -7.10
C ALA A 82 3.77 8.93 -7.89
N GLU A 83 3.58 7.78 -8.52
CA GLU A 83 2.42 7.47 -9.36
C GLU A 83 1.15 7.29 -8.52
N HIS A 84 1.21 6.45 -7.47
CA HIS A 84 0.02 6.02 -6.75
C HIS A 84 -0.30 6.83 -5.50
N LYS A 85 0.66 7.60 -4.98
CA LYS A 85 0.53 8.44 -3.77
C LYS A 85 -0.18 7.68 -2.63
N PRO A 86 0.35 6.50 -2.23
CA PRO A 86 -0.36 5.64 -1.29
C PRO A 86 -0.42 6.24 0.11
N GLU A 87 -1.45 5.84 0.87
CA GLU A 87 -1.57 6.08 2.30
C GLU A 87 -0.94 4.97 3.13
N VAL A 88 -0.89 3.75 2.58
CA VAL A 88 -0.27 2.57 3.17
C VAL A 88 0.59 1.88 2.12
N VAL A 89 1.80 1.46 2.51
CA VAL A 89 2.69 0.63 1.70
C VAL A 89 2.93 -0.67 2.44
N ILE A 90 2.71 -1.81 1.78
CA ILE A 90 3.03 -3.15 2.29
C ILE A 90 4.21 -3.68 1.48
N LEU A 91 5.28 -4.07 2.18
CA LEU A 91 6.50 -4.60 1.56
C LEU A 91 6.60 -6.10 1.82
N GLU A 92 6.65 -6.89 0.76
CA GLU A 92 6.72 -8.36 0.83
C GLU A 92 7.85 -8.85 -0.08
N LEU A 93 9.11 -8.64 0.35
CA LEU A 93 10.30 -8.98 -0.43
C LEU A 93 11.36 -9.65 0.45
N GLY A 94 12.21 -10.45 -0.18
CA GLY A 94 13.35 -11.11 0.48
C GLY A 94 13.41 -12.61 0.25
N GLY A 95 12.30 -13.25 -0.13
CA GLY A 95 12.28 -14.68 -0.46
C GLY A 95 13.28 -15.02 -1.57
N ASN A 96 13.25 -14.25 -2.67
CA ASN A 96 14.17 -14.44 -3.80
C ASN A 96 15.62 -14.07 -3.46
N ASP A 97 15.87 -13.11 -2.57
CA ASP A 97 17.21 -12.80 -2.07
C ASP A 97 17.81 -14.01 -1.36
N GLY A 98 17.03 -14.65 -0.48
CA GLY A 98 17.41 -15.88 0.22
C GLY A 98 17.66 -17.04 -0.73
N LEU A 99 16.74 -17.29 -1.68
CA LEU A 99 16.87 -18.35 -2.68
C LEU A 99 18.09 -18.17 -3.60
N ARG A 100 18.53 -16.93 -3.83
CA ARG A 100 19.70 -16.61 -4.66
C ARG A 100 21.00 -16.44 -3.87
N GLY A 101 20.98 -16.69 -2.55
CA GLY A 101 22.17 -16.58 -1.70
C GLY A 101 22.72 -15.16 -1.59
N GLN A 102 21.87 -14.14 -1.69
CA GLN A 102 22.29 -12.75 -1.51
C GLN A 102 22.69 -12.47 -0.05
N PRO A 103 23.67 -11.58 0.21
CA PRO A 103 24.08 -11.27 1.57
C PRO A 103 22.92 -10.72 2.42
N PRO A 104 22.65 -11.27 3.63
CA PRO A 104 21.55 -10.78 4.48
C PRO A 104 21.66 -9.30 4.84
N ARG A 105 22.90 -8.78 4.94
CA ARG A 105 23.14 -7.35 5.15
C ARG A 105 22.60 -6.49 4.00
N GLN A 106 22.73 -6.95 2.76
CA GLN A 106 22.21 -6.22 1.59
C GLN A 106 20.68 -6.20 1.61
N LEU A 107 20.05 -7.35 1.89
CA LEU A 107 18.59 -7.44 2.06
C LEU A 107 18.11 -6.44 3.13
N GLN A 108 18.76 -6.43 4.30
CA GLN A 108 18.42 -5.52 5.38
C GLN A 108 18.55 -4.04 4.96
N GLN A 109 19.64 -3.68 4.26
CA GLN A 109 19.87 -2.32 3.78
C GLN A 109 18.83 -1.88 2.75
N ASN A 110 18.47 -2.77 1.82
CA ASN A 110 17.47 -2.49 0.80
C ASN A 110 16.10 -2.24 1.44
N LEU A 111 15.66 -3.14 2.33
CA LEU A 111 14.38 -2.99 3.04
C LEU A 111 14.35 -1.75 3.92
N ALA A 112 15.41 -1.46 4.68
CA ALA A 112 15.51 -0.24 5.48
C ALA A 112 15.37 1.02 4.62
N SER A 113 16.08 1.09 3.49
CA SER A 113 15.98 2.22 2.57
C SER A 113 14.58 2.38 1.96
N MET A 114 13.89 1.27 1.67
CA MET A 114 12.51 1.28 1.19
C MET A 114 11.54 1.79 2.25
N ILE A 115 11.73 1.38 3.51
CA ILE A 115 10.96 1.84 4.66
C ILE A 115 11.12 3.34 4.84
N ASP A 116 12.36 3.83 4.89
CA ASP A 116 12.68 5.25 5.05
C ASP A 116 12.06 6.09 3.92
N SER A 117 12.19 5.62 2.67
CA SER A 117 11.61 6.28 1.49
C SER A 117 10.08 6.34 1.54
N SER A 118 9.44 5.30 2.08
CA SER A 118 7.99 5.23 2.23
C SER A 118 7.53 6.17 3.34
N GLN A 119 8.16 6.14 4.52
CA GLN A 119 7.81 7.01 5.65
C GLN A 119 7.97 8.50 5.34
N ALA A 120 8.94 8.86 4.49
CA ALA A 120 9.12 10.24 4.04
C ALA A 120 7.95 10.78 3.20
N ARG A 121 7.08 9.91 2.66
CA ARG A 121 6.02 10.27 1.70
C ARG A 121 4.62 9.79 2.10
N VAL A 122 4.52 8.83 3.01
CA VAL A 122 3.30 8.08 3.29
C VAL A 122 2.83 8.35 4.72
N PRO A 123 1.59 8.87 4.93
CA PRO A 123 1.10 9.26 6.25
C PRO A 123 0.88 8.09 7.22
N ARG A 124 0.64 6.86 6.71
CA ARG A 124 0.32 5.67 7.51
C ARG A 124 1.12 4.44 7.02
N CYS A 125 2.39 4.33 7.41
CA CYS A 125 3.16 3.11 7.11
C CYS A 125 2.76 1.94 8.04
N CYS A 126 2.50 0.77 7.46
CA CYS A 126 2.41 -0.51 8.18
C CYS A 126 3.43 -1.49 7.59
N PHE A 127 4.15 -2.21 8.46
CA PHE A 127 5.17 -3.20 8.11
C PHE A 127 4.55 -4.56 7.82
#